data_AF-A0A929YFU9-F1
#
_entry.id   AF-A0A929YFU9-F1
#
_cell.length_a   1.000
_cell.length_b   1.000
_cell.length_c   1.000
_cell.angle_alpha   90.00
_cell.angle_beta   90.00
_cell.angle_gamma   90.00
#
_symmetry.space_group_name_H-M   'P 1'
#
loop_
_entity.id
_entity.type
_entity.pdbx_description
1 polymer ?
#
loop_
_entity_poly.entity_id
_entity_poly.type
_entity_poly.pdbx_seq_one_letter_code
_entity_poly.pdbx_strand_id
1 'polypeptide(L)'
;MALKDITIGQYYQADSLLHRLDPRTKIIGTLIFILSLFLADSPLAYLLAAVFLTISVLLSQVPVKFVLRGMKAIFILLLITVVFNLFLTPGKTVVSFWIFTITDQGIRTAAMMGIRLIFLIIG
;
A
#
# COMPACT_ATOMS: atom_id res chain seq x y z
N MET A 1 -10.25 1.26 31.29
CA MET A 1 -9.39 0.29 30.57
C MET A 1 -9.71 0.29 29.07
N ALA A 2 -9.68 1.44 28.37
CA ALA A 2 -10.21 1.51 26.99
C ALA A 2 -9.46 2.44 26.00
N LEU A 3 -8.27 2.94 26.33
CA LEU A 3 -7.55 3.91 25.47
C LEU A 3 -6.05 3.62 25.33
N LYS A 4 -5.66 2.34 25.22
CA LYS A 4 -4.24 1.95 25.09
C LYS A 4 -3.90 1.12 23.85
N ASP A 5 -4.88 0.80 23.01
CA ASP A 5 -4.69 -0.12 21.88
C ASP A 5 -4.62 0.52 20.50
N ILE A 6 -4.75 1.85 20.43
CA ILE A 6 -4.54 2.62 19.22
C ILE A 6 -3.15 3.24 19.30
N THR A 7 -2.13 2.45 18.94
CA THR A 7 -0.77 2.93 18.65
C THR A 7 -0.76 3.71 17.33
N ILE A 8 -1.68 4.66 17.13
CA ILE A 8 -1.68 5.58 15.98
C ILE A 8 -1.00 6.86 16.47
N GLY A 9 0.12 7.22 15.84
CA GLY A 9 0.91 8.41 16.18
C GLY A 9 2.03 8.19 17.21
N GLN A 10 2.27 6.96 17.67
CA GLN A 10 3.41 6.66 18.56
C GLN A 10 4.67 6.32 17.76
N TYR A 11 5.76 7.04 18.01
CA TYR A 11 7.06 6.78 17.42
C TYR A 11 7.63 5.46 17.97
N TYR A 12 7.80 4.46 17.11
CA TYR A 12 8.49 3.23 17.47
C TYR A 12 9.99 3.51 17.49
N GLN A 13 10.55 3.71 18.68
CA GLN A 13 12.00 3.90 18.86
C GLN A 13 12.72 2.57 18.54
N ALA A 14 13.29 2.49 17.35
CA ALA A 14 14.18 1.41 16.95
C ALA A 14 15.56 1.97 16.60
N ASP A 15 16.62 1.40 17.15
CA ASP A 15 18.01 1.76 16.83
C ASP A 15 18.44 1.14 15.49
N SER A 16 17.90 1.66 14.38
CA SER A 16 18.21 1.16 13.04
C SER A 16 18.95 2.19 12.17
N LEU A 17 19.64 1.72 11.13
CA LEU A 17 20.37 2.58 10.18
C LEU A 17 19.43 3.59 9.53
N LEU A 18 18.19 3.17 9.23
CA LEU A 18 17.17 4.09 8.73
C LEU A 18 16.79 5.11 9.79
N HIS A 19 16.71 4.76 11.08
CA HIS A 19 16.43 5.74 12.14
C HIS A 19 17.49 6.83 12.27
N ARG A 20 18.76 6.49 12.04
CA ARG A 20 19.91 7.42 12.14
C ARG A 20 20.10 8.34 10.93
N LEU A 21 19.41 8.06 9.81
CA LEU A 21 19.43 8.92 8.62
C LEU A 21 18.82 10.30 8.91
N ASP A 22 19.39 11.33 8.27
CA ASP A 22 18.89 12.70 8.35
C ASP A 22 17.40 12.78 7.99
N PRO A 23 16.58 13.51 8.79
CA PRO A 23 15.13 13.60 8.56
C PRO A 23 14.74 14.07 7.15
N ARG A 24 15.56 14.93 6.53
CA ARG A 24 15.33 15.45 5.17
C ARG A 24 15.38 14.35 4.12
N THR A 25 16.34 13.45 4.22
CA THR A 25 16.52 12.33 3.28
C THR A 25 15.34 11.36 3.37
N LYS A 26 14.78 11.15 4.57
CA LYS A 26 13.58 10.33 4.74
C LYS A 26 12.37 10.93 4.05
N ILE A 27 12.10 12.23 4.29
CA ILE A 27 10.95 12.93 3.68
C ILE A 27 11.06 12.96 2.16
N ILE A 28 12.26 13.24 1.63
CA ILE A 28 12.49 13.25 0.18
C ILE A 28 12.34 11.83 -0.38
N GLY A 29 12.86 10.81 0.31
CA GLY A 29 12.74 9.41 -0.09
C GLY A 29 11.30 8.93 -0.13
N THR A 30 10.49 9.23 0.89
CA THR A 30 9.06 8.88 0.91
C THR A 30 8.30 9.64 -0.17
N LEU A 31 8.61 10.91 -0.41
CA LEU A 31 7.98 11.69 -1.48
C LEU A 31 8.28 11.09 -2.87
N ILE A 32 9.54 10.74 -3.14
CA ILE A 32 9.93 10.08 -4.40
C ILE A 32 9.23 8.73 -4.54
N PHE A 33 9.14 7.96 -3.45
CA PHE A 33 8.44 6.68 -3.45
C PHE A 33 6.96 6.85 -3.81
N ILE A 34 6.25 7.76 -3.14
CA ILE A 34 4.85 8.10 -3.45
C ILE A 34 4.72 8.50 -4.92
N LEU A 35 5.52 9.46 -5.39
CA LEU A 35 5.47 9.91 -6.79
C LEU A 35 5.69 8.75 -7.77
N SER A 36 6.63 7.84 -7.48
CA SER A 36 6.91 6.70 -8.35
C SER A 36 5.72 5.74 -8.46
N LEU A 37 4.97 5.51 -7.36
CA LEU A 37 3.78 4.65 -7.37
C LEU A 37 2.65 5.21 -8.23
N PHE A 38 2.53 6.54 -8.31
CA PHE A 38 1.49 7.20 -9.10
C PHE A 38 1.90 7.42 -10.56
N LEU A 39 3.19 7.67 -10.84
CA LEU A 39 3.68 7.87 -12.21
C LEU A 39 3.85 6.55 -12.97
N ALA A 40 4.11 5.45 -12.26
CA ALA A 40 4.37 4.18 -12.90
C ALA A 40 3.11 3.32 -13.01
N ASP A 41 2.76 2.98 -14.26
CA ASP A 41 1.66 2.06 -14.59
C ASP A 41 2.19 0.73 -15.17
N SER A 42 3.38 0.29 -14.72
CA SER A 42 3.98 -0.98 -15.16
C SER A 42 4.12 -1.98 -14.02
N PRO A 43 3.84 -3.29 -14.24
CA PRO A 43 4.07 -4.34 -13.24
C PRO A 43 5.52 -4.40 -12.74
N LEU A 44 6.48 -4.09 -13.62
CA LEU A 44 7.90 -4.04 -13.28
C LEU A 44 8.22 -2.93 -12.28
N ALA A 45 7.58 -1.76 -12.41
CA ALA A 45 7.77 -0.66 -11.47
C ALA A 45 7.23 -1.00 -10.07
N TYR A 46 6.08 -1.69 -10.00
CA TYR A 46 5.57 -2.20 -8.71
C TYR A 46 6.52 -3.23 -8.08
N LEU A 47 7.17 -4.07 -8.89
CA LEU A 47 8.15 -5.03 -8.41
C LEU A 47 9.40 -4.32 -7.84
N LEU A 48 9.93 -3.32 -8.56
CA LEU A 48 11.02 -2.48 -8.06
C LEU A 48 10.65 -1.74 -6.76
N ALA A 49 9.43 -1.18 -6.70
CA ALA A 49 8.91 -0.55 -5.50
C ALA A 49 8.81 -1.52 -4.32
N ALA A 50 8.36 -2.76 -4.57
CA ALA A 50 8.29 -3.82 -3.55
C ALA A 50 9.68 -4.15 -2.99
N VAL A 51 10.70 -4.28 -3.85
CA VAL A 51 12.07 -4.56 -3.45
C VAL A 51 12.64 -3.42 -2.62
N PHE A 52 12.48 -2.18 -3.10
CA PHE A 52 12.94 -0.98 -2.39
C PHE A 52 12.30 -0.86 -1.00
N LEU A 53 10.99 -1.09 -0.91
CA LEU A 53 10.25 -1.05 0.35
C LEU A 53 10.69 -2.18 1.29
N THR A 54 10.89 -3.39 0.77
CA THR A 54 11.35 -4.54 1.57
C THR A 54 12.72 -4.27 2.17
N ILE A 55 13.66 -3.73 1.37
CA ILE A 55 14.99 -3.34 1.85
C ILE A 55 14.88 -2.25 2.92
N SER A 56 14.02 -1.25 2.70
CA SER A 56 13.82 -0.15 3.65
C SER A 56 13.24 -0.63 4.99
N VAL A 57 12.28 -1.55 4.96
CA VAL A 57 11.70 -2.17 6.17
C VAL A 57 12.74 -3.03 6.89
N LEU A 58 13.51 -3.84 6.16
CA LEU A 58 14.57 -4.68 6.74
C LEU A 58 15.66 -3.84 7.41
N LEU A 59 16.10 -2.77 6.74
CA LEU A 59 17.06 -1.80 7.29
C LEU A 59 16.51 -1.04 8.49
N SER A 60 15.19 -0.89 8.59
CA SER A 60 14.53 -0.21 9.71
C SER A 60 14.38 -1.08 10.96
N GLN A 61 14.58 -2.39 10.86
CA GLN A 61 14.37 -3.38 11.93
C GLN A 61 12.99 -3.28 12.61
N VAL A 62 11.99 -2.75 11.90
CA VAL A 62 10.63 -2.62 12.44
C VAL A 62 9.93 -3.98 12.34
N PRO A 63 9.33 -4.50 13.42
CA PRO A 63 8.63 -5.77 13.36
C PRO A 63 7.44 -5.67 12.39
N VAL A 64 7.33 -6.64 11.47
CA VAL A 64 6.26 -6.69 10.45
C VAL A 64 4.85 -6.62 11.07
N LYS A 65 4.69 -7.09 12.31
CA LYS A 65 3.44 -6.97 13.09
C LYS A 65 2.99 -5.51 13.26
N PHE A 66 3.91 -4.56 13.36
CA PHE A 66 3.59 -3.13 13.47
C PHE A 66 3.04 -2.59 12.15
N VAL A 67 3.66 -2.96 11.03
CA VAL A 67 3.21 -2.61 9.67
C VAL A 67 1.80 -3.16 9.39
N LEU A 68 1.57 -4.44 9.71
CA LEU A 68 0.26 -5.09 9.53
C LEU A 68 -0.84 -4.47 10.42
N ARG A 69 -0.48 -3.87 11.56
CA ARG A 69 -1.43 -3.17 12.43
C ARG A 69 -1.99 -1.91 11.76
N GLY A 70 -1.14 -1.17 11.02
CA GLY A 70 -1.53 -0.04 10.19
C GLY A 70 -2.45 -0.46 9.05
N MET A 71 -2.10 -1.55 8.35
CA MET A 71 -2.96 -2.11 7.29
C MET A 71 -4.35 -2.48 7.81
N LYS A 72 -4.45 -3.08 9.00
CA LYS A 72 -5.73 -3.50 9.59
C LYS A 72 -6.71 -2.33 9.75
N ALA A 73 -6.23 -1.12 10.03
CA ALA A 73 -7.08 0.06 10.19
C ALA A 73 -7.73 0.50 8.86
N ILE A 74 -7.02 0.34 7.74
CA ILE A 74 -7.46 0.82 6.41
C ILE A 74 -7.98 -0.33 5.54
N PHE A 75 -7.90 -1.58 6.00
CA PHE A 75 -8.30 -2.77 5.25
C PHE A 75 -9.74 -2.72 4.73
N ILE A 76 -10.67 -2.16 5.51
CA ILE A 76 -12.07 -1.98 5.09
C ILE A 76 -12.16 -1.07 3.87
N LEU A 77 -11.43 0.05 3.88
CA LEU A 77 -11.38 0.98 2.76
C LEU A 77 -10.76 0.32 1.53
N LEU A 78 -9.66 -0.41 1.69
CA LEU A 78 -9.02 -1.17 0.61
C LEU A 78 -10.00 -2.16 -0.04
N LEU A 79 -10.70 -2.95 0.78
CA LEU A 79 -11.65 -3.95 0.29
C LEU A 79 -12.79 -3.31 -0.49
N ILE A 80 -13.33 -2.20 0.00
CA ILE A 80 -14.32 -1.40 -0.71
C ILE A 80 -13.73 -0.90 -2.05
N THR A 81 -12.56 -0.28 -2.05
CA THR A 81 -11.96 0.23 -3.29
C THR A 81 -11.73 -0.86 -4.34
N VAL A 82 -11.24 -2.03 -3.94
CA VAL A 82 -11.00 -3.16 -4.85
C VAL A 82 -12.32 -3.71 -5.41
N VAL A 83 -13.33 -3.91 -4.55
CA VAL A 83 -14.67 -4.37 -4.97
C VAL A 83 -15.30 -3.37 -5.95
N PHE A 84 -15.22 -2.08 -5.65
CA PHE A 84 -15.76 -1.05 -6.53
C PHE A 84 -15.01 -1.00 -7.87
N ASN A 85 -13.68 -1.04 -7.89
CA ASN A 85 -12.93 -1.09 -9.16
C ASN A 85 -13.18 -2.39 -9.94
N LEU A 86 -13.48 -3.50 -9.27
CA LEU A 86 -13.76 -4.77 -9.95
C LEU A 86 -15.10 -4.74 -10.70
N PHE A 87 -16.13 -4.12 -10.11
CA PHE A 87 -17.50 -4.13 -10.63
C PHE A 87 -17.92 -2.84 -11.35
N LEU A 88 -17.35 -1.68 -11.00
CA LEU A 88 -17.74 -0.38 -11.58
C LEU A 88 -16.78 0.09 -12.68
N THR A 89 -15.67 -0.63 -12.96
CA THR A 89 -14.78 -0.26 -14.07
C THR A 89 -15.33 -0.80 -15.40
N PRO A 90 -15.72 0.10 -16.33
CA PRO A 90 -16.22 -0.31 -17.65
C PRO A 90 -15.10 -0.95 -18.47
N GLY A 91 -15.44 -1.96 -19.27
CA GLY A 91 -14.48 -2.65 -20.10
C GLY A 91 -14.98 -3.91 -20.77
N LYS A 92 -14.04 -4.72 -21.29
CA LYS A 92 -14.36 -6.04 -21.86
C LYS A 92 -14.89 -6.97 -20.77
N THR A 93 -16.15 -7.35 -20.90
CA THR A 93 -16.84 -8.23 -19.96
C THR A 93 -16.27 -9.64 -20.05
N VAL A 94 -15.79 -10.17 -18.93
CA VAL A 94 -15.26 -11.54 -18.85
C VAL A 94 -16.32 -12.46 -18.27
N VAL A 95 -16.98 -12.02 -17.20
CA VAL A 95 -18.09 -12.74 -16.56
C VAL A 95 -19.17 -11.72 -16.24
N SER A 96 -20.40 -11.98 -16.69
CA SER A 96 -21.59 -11.22 -16.33
C SER A 96 -22.57 -12.15 -15.64
N PHE A 97 -22.96 -11.82 -14.41
CA PHE A 97 -24.01 -12.52 -13.68
C PHE A 97 -24.99 -11.51 -13.09
N TRP A 98 -26.16 -11.42 -13.70
CA TRP A 98 -27.31 -10.58 -13.32
C TRP A 98 -27.04 -9.07 -13.25
N ILE A 99 -26.31 -8.58 -12.25
CA ILE A 99 -25.95 -7.16 -12.03
C ILE A 99 -24.42 -7.01 -11.91
N PHE A 100 -23.72 -8.08 -11.55
CA PHE A 100 -22.28 -8.08 -11.37
C PHE A 100 -21.59 -8.41 -12.68
N THR A 101 -20.96 -7.40 -13.27
CA THR A 101 -20.13 -7.56 -14.46
C THR A 101 -18.67 -7.39 -14.05
N ILE A 102 -17.90 -8.46 -14.19
CA ILE A 102 -16.45 -8.43 -13.99
C ILE A 102 -15.80 -8.21 -15.35
N THR A 103 -15.02 -7.14 -15.46
CA THR A 103 -14.30 -6.78 -16.69
C THR A 103 -12.80 -7.08 -16.54
N ASP A 104 -12.12 -7.42 -17.63
CA ASP A 104 -10.66 -7.65 -17.61
C ASP A 104 -9.91 -6.39 -17.15
N GLN A 105 -10.40 -5.23 -17.59
CA GLN A 105 -9.91 -3.92 -17.16
C GLN A 105 -10.20 -3.68 -15.68
N GLY A 106 -11.38 -4.06 -15.17
CA GLY A 106 -11.72 -3.97 -13.75
C GLY A 106 -10.82 -4.84 -12.88
N ILE A 107 -10.48 -6.05 -13.31
CA ILE A 107 -9.52 -6.92 -12.60
C ILE A 107 -8.14 -6.25 -12.55
N ARG A 108 -7.62 -5.79 -13.70
CA ARG A 108 -6.30 -5.14 -13.76
C ARG A 108 -6.26 -3.88 -12.91
N THR A 109 -7.26 -3.01 -13.03
CA THR A 109 -7.33 -1.75 -12.28
C THR A 109 -7.51 -2.00 -10.80
N ALA A 110 -8.39 -2.92 -10.39
CA ALA A 110 -8.60 -3.27 -8.98
C ALA A 110 -7.33 -3.85 -8.36
N ALA A 111 -6.63 -4.74 -9.08
CA ALA A 111 -5.36 -5.30 -8.61
C ALA A 111 -4.27 -4.23 -8.48
N MET A 112 -4.05 -3.41 -9.51
CA MET A 112 -3.02 -2.38 -9.48
C MET A 112 -3.33 -1.29 -8.43
N MET A 113 -4.58 -0.85 -8.32
CA MET A 113 -4.99 0.13 -7.31
C MET A 113 -4.87 -0.44 -5.89
N GLY A 114 -5.26 -1.71 -5.69
CA GLY A 114 -5.12 -2.40 -4.41
C GLY A 114 -3.66 -2.48 -3.98
N ILE A 115 -2.76 -2.90 -4.87
CA ILE A 115 -1.31 -2.95 -4.61
C ILE A 115 -0.76 -1.55 -4.32
N ARG A 116 -1.15 -0.54 -5.10
CA ARG A 116 -0.73 0.86 -4.92
C ARG A 116 -1.11 1.38 -3.53
N LEU A 117 -2.33 1.14 -3.08
CA LEU A 117 -2.78 1.55 -1.74
C LEU A 117 -2.03 0.81 -0.62
N ILE A 118 -1.74 -0.48 -0.79
CA ILE A 118 -0.93 -1.23 0.17
C ILE A 118 0.46 -0.62 0.29
N PHE A 119 1.13 -0.36 -0.83
CA PHE A 119 2.46 0.26 -0.80
C PHE A 119 2.45 1.66 -0.20
N LEU A 120 1.43 2.47 -0.49
CA LEU A 120 1.28 3.81 0.08
C LEU A 120 1.10 3.80 1.61
N ILE A 121 0.44 2.78 2.15
CA ILE A 121 0.22 2.66 3.59
C ILE A 121 1.47 2.15 4.32
N ILE A 122 2.27 1.30 3.64
CA ILE A 122 3.45 0.68 4.23
C ILE A 122 4.71 1.56 4.13
N GLY A 123 4.90 2.25 3.01
CA GLY A 123 6.08 3.08 2.74
C GLY A 123 6.04 4.41 3.46
#